data_AF-A0A2A4F1W7-F1
#
_entry.id   AF-A0A2A4F1W7-F1
#
_cell.length_a   1.000
_cell.length_b   1.000
_cell.length_c   1.000
_cell.angle_alpha   90.00
_cell.angle_beta   90.00
_cell.angle_gamma   90.00
#
_symmetry.space_group_name_H-M   'P 1'
#
loop_
_entity.id
_entity.type
_entity.pdbx_description
1 polymer ?
#
loop_
_entity_poly.entity_id
_entity_poly.type
_entity_poly.pdbx_seq_one_letter_code
_entity_poly.pdbx_strand_id
1 'polypeptide(L)'
;MSRIRRKSAAALSYDAQSGDAAPRVVAKGYGLVAEMIVQRAKEAGLYVHEAPEMVSLLMQVDLDERIPPELYLAVAELLGWLHRLESGADVTLQPYPVTDASKSRPA
;
A
#
# COMPACT_ATOMS: atom_id res chain seq x y z
N MET A 1 0.70 -31.33 -3.67
CA MET A 1 -0.28 -30.64 -4.53
C MET A 1 0.19 -29.23 -4.82
N SER A 2 0.46 -28.91 -6.09
CA SER A 2 0.70 -27.52 -6.51
C SER A 2 -0.59 -26.73 -6.31
N ARG A 3 -0.65 -25.85 -5.30
CA ARG A 3 -1.74 -24.89 -5.19
C ARG A 3 -1.60 -23.97 -6.40
N ILE A 4 -2.51 -24.10 -7.37
CA ILE A 4 -2.68 -23.11 -8.43
C ILE A 4 -2.93 -21.77 -7.73
N ARG A 5 -1.89 -20.93 -7.61
CA ARG A 5 -2.02 -19.60 -7.02
C ARG A 5 -2.80 -18.77 -8.01
N ARG A 6 -4.08 -18.55 -7.71
CA ARG A 6 -4.91 -17.59 -8.45
C ARG A 6 -4.24 -16.22 -8.32
N LYS A 7 -4.13 -15.49 -9.44
CA LYS A 7 -3.67 -14.10 -9.42
C LYS A 7 -4.48 -13.31 -8.41
N SER A 8 -3.84 -12.37 -7.72
CA SER A 8 -4.48 -11.46 -6.76
C SER A 8 -3.99 -10.05 -7.04
N ALA A 9 -4.84 -9.07 -6.74
CA ALA A 9 -4.52 -7.66 -6.84
C ALA A 9 -5.28 -6.90 -5.76
N ALA A 10 -4.65 -5.84 -5.26
CA ALA A 10 -5.24 -4.86 -4.38
C ALA A 10 -4.87 -3.45 -4.86
N ALA A 11 -5.76 -2.50 -4.64
CA ALA A 11 -5.56 -1.09 -4.95
C ALA A 11 -5.66 -0.28 -3.66
N LEU A 12 -4.72 0.64 -3.49
CA LEU A 12 -4.64 1.54 -2.34
C LEU A 12 -4.97 2.96 -2.76
N SER A 13 -5.67 3.67 -1.88
CA SER A 13 -5.85 5.11 -1.96
C SER A 13 -5.23 5.78 -0.74
N TYR A 14 -4.52 6.87 -0.95
CA TYR A 14 -3.94 7.69 0.10
C TYR A 14 -4.11 9.16 -0.28
N ASP A 15 -4.70 9.95 0.60
CA ASP A 15 -4.84 11.39 0.45
C ASP A 15 -4.14 12.08 1.62
N ALA A 16 -2.91 12.54 1.36
CA ALA A 16 -2.08 13.23 2.33
C ALA A 16 -2.60 14.64 2.72
N GLN A 17 -3.54 15.20 1.97
CA GLN A 17 -4.08 16.55 2.19
C GLN A 17 -5.36 16.52 3.01
N SER A 18 -6.16 15.46 2.86
CA SER A 18 -7.24 15.17 3.80
C SER A 18 -6.64 14.82 5.15
N GLY A 19 -7.15 15.37 6.26
CA GLY A 19 -6.66 15.06 7.62
C GLY A 19 -6.83 13.59 8.06
N ASP A 20 -7.11 12.67 7.12
CA ASP A 20 -7.20 11.23 7.30
C ASP A 20 -5.87 10.57 6.89
N ALA A 21 -5.00 10.34 7.88
CA ALA A 21 -3.60 9.98 7.64
C ALA A 21 -3.36 8.52 7.20
N ALA A 22 -4.39 7.67 7.14
CA ALA A 22 -4.22 6.24 6.86
C ALA A 22 -4.70 5.88 5.45
N PRO A 23 -3.85 5.22 4.63
CA PRO A 23 -4.26 4.67 3.34
C PRO A 23 -5.44 3.68 3.49
N ARG A 24 -6.22 3.51 2.43
CA ARG A 24 -7.39 2.61 2.37
C ARG A 24 -7.29 1.61 1.23
N VAL A 25 -7.84 0.41 1.43
CA VAL A 25 -8.01 -0.57 0.34
C VAL A 25 -9.30 -0.26 -0.41
N VAL A 26 -9.19 0.26 -1.62
CA VAL A 26 -10.35 0.68 -2.44
C VAL A 26 -10.76 -0.36 -3.48
N ALA A 27 -9.90 -1.34 -3.76
CA ALA A 27 -10.26 -2.51 -4.55
C ALA A 27 -9.39 -3.70 -4.15
N LYS A 28 -9.96 -4.90 -4.19
CA LYS A 28 -9.22 -6.16 -4.01
C LYS A 28 -9.91 -7.31 -4.73
N GLY A 29 -9.16 -8.30 -5.20
CA GLY A 29 -9.76 -9.43 -5.89
C GLY A 29 -8.79 -10.53 -6.29
N TYR A 30 -9.37 -11.62 -6.79
CA TYR A 30 -8.65 -12.79 -7.30
C TYR A 30 -9.06 -13.10 -8.74
N GLY A 31 -8.21 -13.81 -9.47
CA GLY A 31 -8.49 -14.31 -10.82
C GLY A 31 -8.89 -13.18 -11.76
N LEU A 32 -10.06 -13.32 -12.41
CA LEU A 32 -10.58 -12.33 -13.36
C LEU A 32 -10.73 -10.93 -12.75
N VAL A 33 -11.15 -10.83 -11.47
CA VAL A 33 -11.29 -9.54 -10.80
C VAL A 33 -9.93 -8.87 -10.64
N ALA A 34 -8.90 -9.63 -10.27
CA ALA A 34 -7.54 -9.09 -10.16
C ALA A 34 -7.02 -8.57 -11.51
N GLU A 35 -7.29 -9.31 -12.58
CA GLU A 35 -6.91 -8.88 -13.94
C GLU A 35 -7.65 -7.61 -14.35
N MET A 36 -8.94 -7.49 -14.02
CA MET A 36 -9.73 -6.29 -14.27
C MET A 36 -9.26 -5.07 -13.46
N ILE A 37 -8.83 -5.26 -12.21
CA ILE A 37 -8.25 -4.19 -11.37
C ILE A 37 -6.98 -3.66 -12.03
N VAL A 38 -6.06 -4.56 -12.39
CA VAL A 38 -4.78 -4.20 -13.03
C VAL A 38 -5.02 -3.52 -14.38
N GLN A 39 -5.96 -4.02 -15.18
CA GLN A 39 -6.27 -3.45 -16.48
C GLN A 39 -6.83 -2.03 -16.36
N ARG A 40 -7.80 -1.82 -15.45
CA ARG A 40 -8.37 -0.48 -15.20
C ARG A 40 -7.34 0.50 -14.66
N ALA A 41 -6.45 0.04 -13.77
CA ALA A 41 -5.37 0.87 -13.25
C ALA A 41 -4.45 1.35 -14.38
N LYS A 42 -4.04 0.46 -15.29
CA LYS A 42 -3.24 0.82 -16.47
C LYS A 42 -3.95 1.78 -17.41
N GLU A 43 -5.23 1.55 -17.69
CA GLU A 43 -6.07 2.42 -18.53
C GLU A 43 -6.21 3.83 -17.94
N ALA A 44 -6.30 3.93 -16.62
CA ALA A 44 -6.33 5.20 -15.88
C ALA A 44 -4.94 5.84 -15.70
N GLY A 45 -3.87 5.23 -16.21
CA GLY A 45 -2.50 5.73 -16.04
C GLY A 45 -1.97 5.61 -14.59
N LEU A 46 -2.59 4.78 -13.75
CA LEU A 46 -2.14 4.53 -12.39
C LEU A 46 -0.93 3.61 -12.37
N TYR A 47 -0.05 3.84 -11.40
CA TYR A 47 1.11 2.99 -11.17
C TYR A 47 0.69 1.56 -10.76
N VAL A 48 1.29 0.56 -11.40
CA VAL A 48 1.04 -0.87 -11.11
C VAL A 48 2.36 -1.55 -10.81
N HIS A 49 2.42 -2.21 -9.64
CA HIS A 49 3.60 -2.93 -9.17
C HIS A 49 3.28 -4.36 -8.79
N GLU A 50 4.20 -5.28 -9.12
CA GLU A 50 4.07 -6.68 -8.76
C GLU A 50 4.84 -6.97 -7.46
N ALA A 51 4.09 -7.10 -6.36
CA ALA A 51 4.63 -7.45 -5.04
C ALA A 51 3.75 -8.51 -4.37
N PRO A 52 3.98 -9.82 -4.61
CA PRO A 52 3.09 -10.89 -4.14
C PRO A 52 2.89 -10.93 -2.62
N GLU A 53 3.93 -10.61 -1.86
CA GLU A 53 3.87 -10.56 -0.38
C GLU A 53 2.99 -9.40 0.09
N MET A 54 3.21 -8.19 -0.45
CA MET A 54 2.39 -7.01 -0.18
C MET A 54 0.92 -7.27 -0.52
N VAL A 55 0.65 -7.81 -1.71
CA VAL A 55 -0.71 -8.15 -2.12
C VAL A 55 -1.33 -9.13 -1.11
N SER A 56 -0.59 -10.15 -0.66
CA SER A 56 -1.10 -11.11 0.32
C SER A 56 -1.47 -10.47 1.66
N LEU A 57 -0.75 -9.43 2.10
CA LEU A 57 -1.09 -8.63 3.29
C LEU A 57 -2.34 -7.78 3.04
N LEU A 58 -2.40 -7.06 1.93
CA LEU A 58 -3.52 -6.19 1.60
C LEU A 58 -4.83 -6.96 1.35
N MET A 59 -4.75 -8.20 0.86
CA MET A 59 -5.92 -9.06 0.70
C MET A 59 -6.59 -9.42 2.04
N GLN A 60 -5.88 -9.32 3.17
CA GLN A 60 -6.41 -9.57 4.52
C GLN A 60 -7.16 -8.36 5.10
N VAL A 61 -6.96 -7.17 4.57
CA VAL A 61 -7.64 -5.94 5.01
C VAL A 61 -8.99 -5.85 4.32
N ASP A 62 -10.05 -5.50 5.05
CA ASP A 62 -11.40 -5.37 4.49
C ASP A 62 -11.52 -4.24 3.46
N LEU A 63 -12.45 -4.41 2.51
CA LEU A 63 -12.66 -3.43 1.46
C LEU A 63 -13.20 -2.13 2.07
N ASP A 64 -12.72 -0.99 1.56
CA ASP A 64 -13.02 0.36 2.03
C ASP A 64 -12.52 0.69 3.46
N GLU A 65 -11.88 -0.27 4.12
CA GLU A 65 -11.24 -0.06 5.41
C GLU A 65 -9.87 0.60 5.27
N ARG A 66 -9.48 1.27 6.36
CA ARG A 66 -8.12 1.79 6.54
C ARG A 66 -7.17 0.62 6.73
N ILE A 67 -5.95 0.80 6.24
CA ILE A 67 -4.85 -0.10 6.57
C ILE A 67 -4.71 -0.17 8.09
N PRO A 68 -4.56 -1.36 8.68
CA PRO A 68 -4.39 -1.48 10.11
C PRO A 68 -2.94 -1.13 10.52
N PRO A 69 -2.70 -0.71 11.78
CA PRO A 69 -1.40 -0.20 12.21
C PRO A 69 -0.22 -1.14 11.97
N GLU A 70 -0.44 -2.45 12.01
CA GLU A 70 0.60 -3.46 11.83
C GLU A 70 1.17 -3.47 10.41
N LEU A 71 0.41 -2.93 9.44
CA LEU A 71 0.80 -2.84 8.04
C LEU A 71 1.32 -1.45 7.64
N TYR A 72 1.30 -0.47 8.55
CA TYR A 72 1.71 0.90 8.24
C TYR A 72 3.14 1.01 7.74
N LEU A 73 4.08 0.29 8.36
CA LEU A 73 5.48 0.34 7.94
C LEU A 73 5.65 -0.13 6.50
N ALA A 74 5.05 -1.27 6.15
CA ALA A 74 5.15 -1.83 4.81
C ALA A 74 4.51 -0.92 3.74
N VAL A 75 3.35 -0.32 4.05
CA VAL A 75 2.68 0.61 3.12
C VAL A 75 3.45 1.94 3.01
N ALA A 76 4.00 2.46 4.11
CA ALA A 76 4.82 3.66 4.10
C ALA A 76 6.09 3.49 3.27
N GLU A 77 6.75 2.33 3.37
CA GLU A 77 7.91 1.99 2.54
C GLU A 77 7.56 1.96 1.05
N LEU A 78 6.43 1.35 0.69
CA LEU A 78 5.93 1.33 -0.69
C LEU A 78 5.65 2.73 -1.23
N LEU A 79 4.94 3.57 -0.47
CA LEU A 79 4.62 4.94 -0.87
C LEU A 79 5.87 5.81 -0.95
N GLY A 80 6.80 5.66 -0.02
CA GLY A 80 8.09 6.36 -0.06
C GLY A 80 8.93 5.94 -1.26
N TRP A 81 8.92 4.66 -1.63
CA TRP A 81 9.56 4.17 -2.84
C TRP A 81 8.92 4.74 -4.11
N LEU A 82 7.58 4.78 -4.18
CA LEU A 82 6.82 5.36 -5.30
C LEU A 82 7.14 6.85 -5.48
N HIS A 83 7.10 7.63 -4.39
CA HIS A 83 7.43 9.06 -4.44
C HIS A 83 8.85 9.30 -4.96
N ARG A 84 9.83 8.48 -4.56
CA ARG A 84 11.21 8.60 -5.05
C ARG A 84 11.33 8.28 -6.54
N LEU A 85 10.61 7.26 -7.01
CA LEU A 85 10.55 6.90 -8.44
C LEU A 85 10.03 8.07 -9.28
N GLU A 86 8.98 8.73 -8.80
CA GLU A 86 8.39 9.90 -9.46
C GLU A 86 9.32 11.13 -9.42
N SER A 87 10.12 11.28 -8.37
CA SER A 87 11.01 12.44 -8.16
C SER A 87 12.40 12.29 -8.79
N GLY A 88 12.77 11.10 -9.31
CA GLY A 88 14.09 10.85 -9.89
C GLY A 88 15.26 10.93 -8.90
N ALA A 89 15.00 10.84 -7.59
CA ALA A 89 16.00 10.97 -6.54
C ALA A 89 16.70 9.62 -6.25
N ASP A 90 18.03 9.66 -6.11
CA ASP A 90 18.88 8.50 -5.84
C ASP A 90 18.49 7.77 -4.53
N VAL A 91 18.52 6.44 -4.57
CA VAL A 91 17.91 5.57 -3.55
C VAL A 91 18.84 5.43 -2.35
N THR A 92 18.73 6.36 -1.40
CA THR A 92 19.20 6.14 -0.02
C THR A 92 18.00 6.02 0.90
N LEU A 93 17.74 4.81 1.41
CA LEU A 93 16.72 4.57 2.43
C LEU A 93 17.14 5.31 3.71
N GLN A 94 16.59 6.50 3.96
CA GLN A 94 16.57 7.04 5.30
C GLN A 94 15.42 6.37 6.07
N PRO A 95 15.70 5.69 7.20
CA PRO A 95 14.67 5.07 8.01
C PRO A 95 13.65 6.13 8.45
N TYR A 96 12.36 5.84 8.31
CA TYR A 96 11.31 6.67 8.88
C TYR A 96 11.52 6.72 10.40
N PRO A 97 11.64 7.90 11.03
CA PRO A 97 11.79 7.98 12.47
C PRO A 97 10.50 7.47 13.10
N VAL A 98 10.58 6.31 13.78
CA VAL A 98 9.57 5.92 14.75
C VAL A 98 9.60 6.98 15.85
N THR A 99 8.71 7.96 15.77
CA THR A 99 8.54 8.91 16.85
C THR A 99 7.87 8.16 17.99
N ASP A 100 8.68 7.83 18.99
CA ASP A 100 8.19 7.32 20.27
C ASP A 100 7.25 8.36 20.88
N ALA A 101 5.95 8.09 20.81
CA ALA A 101 4.90 8.92 21.41
C ALA A 101 4.87 8.85 22.95
N SER A 102 5.91 8.32 23.62
CA SER A 102 5.98 8.18 25.08
C SER A 102 6.55 9.39 25.85
N LYS A 103 6.90 10.53 25.22
CA LYS A 103 7.32 11.72 25.98
C LYS A 103 6.34 12.88 25.84
N SER A 104 5.22 12.76 26.56
CA SER A 104 4.37 13.90 26.91
C SER A 104 3.81 13.71 28.31
N ARG A 105 4.64 14.02 29.32
CA ARG A 105 4.16 14.35 30.66
C ARG A 105 5.09 15.41 31.26
N PRO A 106 4.70 16.69 31.30
CA PRO A 106 5.41 17.67 32.10
C PRO A 106 5.01 17.48 33.57
N ALA A 107 5.99 17.53 34.47
CA ALA A 107 5.83 17.87 35.87
C ALA A 107 6.69 19.11 36.14
#